data_AF-A0A9P7GFR8-F1
#
_entry.id   AF-A0A9P7GFR8-F1
#
_cell.length_a   1.000
_cell.length_b   1.000
_cell.length_c   1.000
_cell.angle_alpha   90.00
_cell.angle_beta   90.00
_cell.angle_gamma   90.00
#
_symmetry.space_group_name_H-M   'P 1'
#
loop_
_entity.id
_entity.type
_entity.pdbx_description
1 polymer ?
#
loop_
_entity_poly.entity_id
_entity_poly.type
_entity_poly.pdbx_seq_one_letter_code
_entity_poly.pdbx_strand_id
1 'polypeptide(L)'
;MSRLSVFVVLALGTLSALAAPTPDNIALARKYAPQWKFHTSEIYWPSTIEYFLAGGVKLTDAKGNVVNGAVTPWNVDDAPNQGSDLYLTTDIKSGKNGFLRGQNPANTATSVYTFIAPKDNGVVDLFYWLFAPFNQGKSVPVIGQVGDHVGDWERITVRTVNGVATSVDYHAHGGTGSGTIPWAQVRKFDNNQRPVAYVAKGSHGFWSGPGTFTYVNAVVFKLQDETSDGGVAWDTKDSLVNLRYPDSYSGNLDWLNYKGAWGNIGQTNCWWYVFHNECEIVTGPGGPLRDDVLGASLLSNGPSEGKMQGPLSQTLGTASTEATSSFEFYVDSSSAAGSGYTQLAVQQTCTSNVQPAEEGAEPATSTTSAATQLVKGQKKFTISPSACKADSSVTSYVVGACADDTLAKCSWGSSRQLRAFSADVSVLGAQDATAIIVSDLDTWRW
;
A
#
# COMPACT_ATOMS: atom_id res chain seq x y z
N MET A 1 45.29 -38.57 30.00
CA MET A 1 44.23 -37.53 30.14
C MET A 1 43.86 -37.05 28.74
N SER A 2 42.86 -37.66 28.12
CA SER A 2 42.38 -37.30 26.78
C SER A 2 41.16 -36.40 26.93
N ARG A 3 41.26 -35.14 26.46
CA ARG A 3 40.14 -34.19 26.46
C ARG A 3 39.32 -34.41 25.19
N LEU A 4 38.12 -34.93 25.38
CA LEU A 4 37.11 -35.09 24.35
C LEU A 4 36.47 -33.71 24.09
N SER A 5 36.80 -33.08 22.97
CA SER A 5 36.14 -31.85 22.54
C SER A 5 34.81 -32.21 21.88
N VAL A 6 33.71 -31.90 22.56
CA VAL A 6 32.35 -31.99 22.02
C VAL A 6 32.17 -30.86 21.01
N PHE A 7 32.05 -31.21 19.73
CA PHE A 7 31.58 -30.28 18.70
C PHE A 7 30.07 -30.10 18.87
N VAL A 8 29.67 -28.95 19.40
CA VAL A 8 28.28 -28.47 19.29
C VAL A 8 28.08 -28.06 17.85
N VAL A 9 27.34 -28.86 17.09
CA VAL A 9 26.78 -28.44 15.79
C VAL A 9 25.69 -27.43 16.12
N LEU A 10 26.03 -26.14 16.11
CA LEU A 10 25.02 -25.11 15.97
C LEU A 10 24.37 -25.34 14.60
N ALA A 11 23.08 -25.70 14.61
CA ALA A 11 22.24 -25.61 13.44
C ALA A 11 22.20 -24.13 13.04
N LEU A 12 23.10 -23.75 12.12
CA LEU A 12 23.00 -22.52 11.37
C LEU A 12 21.62 -22.53 10.71
N GLY A 13 20.73 -21.68 11.22
CA GLY A 13 19.50 -21.35 10.54
C GLY A 13 19.86 -21.04 9.10
N THR A 14 19.17 -21.68 8.17
CA THR A 14 19.34 -21.45 6.74
C THR A 14 19.12 -19.97 6.48
N LEU A 15 20.20 -19.20 6.31
CA LEU A 15 20.18 -17.93 5.61
C LEU A 15 19.50 -18.23 4.28
N SER A 16 18.24 -17.83 4.13
CA SER A 16 17.56 -17.91 2.85
C SER A 16 18.20 -16.83 1.99
N ALA A 17 19.24 -17.23 1.26
CA ALA A 17 19.80 -16.42 0.19
C ALA A 17 18.66 -16.00 -0.76
N LEU A 18 18.63 -14.70 -1.03
CA LEU A 18 17.68 -13.96 -1.84
C LEU A 18 17.54 -14.59 -3.24
N ALA A 19 16.58 -15.50 -3.43
CA ALA A 19 16.27 -16.06 -4.73
C ALA A 19 15.25 -15.19 -5.46
N ALA A 20 15.39 -15.04 -6.79
CA ALA A 20 14.39 -14.42 -7.69
C ALA A 20 12.96 -14.97 -7.44
N PRO A 21 11.87 -14.28 -7.89
CA PRO A 21 10.53 -14.85 -7.77
C PRO A 21 10.49 -16.28 -8.31
N THR A 22 9.91 -17.23 -7.56
CA THR A 22 9.82 -18.61 -8.06
C THR A 22 8.93 -18.65 -9.29
N PRO A 23 9.12 -19.63 -10.20
CA PRO A 23 8.23 -19.82 -11.35
C PRO A 23 6.75 -19.86 -10.96
N ASP A 24 6.41 -20.52 -9.84
CA ASP A 24 5.04 -20.60 -9.34
C ASP A 24 4.48 -19.23 -8.93
N ASN A 25 5.29 -18.39 -8.28
CA ASN A 25 4.90 -17.05 -7.89
C ASN A 25 4.73 -16.12 -9.11
N ILE A 26 5.59 -16.27 -10.12
CA ILE A 26 5.47 -15.55 -11.40
C ILE A 26 4.19 -15.98 -12.13
N ALA A 27 3.91 -17.29 -12.17
CA ALA A 27 2.68 -17.81 -12.75
C ALA A 27 1.44 -17.32 -11.99
N LEU A 28 1.52 -17.21 -10.67
CA LEU A 28 0.46 -16.68 -9.81
C LEU A 28 0.21 -15.18 -10.08
N ALA A 29 1.28 -14.37 -10.21
CA ALA A 29 1.20 -12.97 -10.60
C ALA A 29 0.53 -12.82 -11.98
N ARG A 30 0.96 -13.60 -12.97
CA ARG A 30 0.34 -13.61 -14.30
C ARG A 30 -1.14 -14.04 -14.27
N LYS A 31 -1.47 -15.05 -13.46
CA LYS A 31 -2.84 -15.57 -13.29
C LYS A 31 -3.80 -14.50 -12.76
N TYR A 32 -3.33 -13.63 -11.86
CA TYR A 32 -4.16 -12.61 -11.20
C TYR A 32 -3.86 -11.18 -11.64
N ALA A 33 -3.06 -10.99 -12.69
CA ALA A 33 -2.75 -9.68 -13.24
C ALA A 33 -4.05 -8.92 -13.58
N PRO A 34 -4.17 -7.63 -13.25
CA PRO A 34 -5.39 -6.88 -13.52
C PRO A 34 -5.61 -6.52 -14.99
N GLN A 35 -6.84 -6.15 -15.33
CA GLN A 35 -7.10 -5.24 -16.44
C GLN A 35 -7.25 -3.84 -15.87
N TRP A 36 -6.53 -2.89 -16.45
CA TRP A 36 -6.66 -1.48 -16.12
C TRP A 36 -7.52 -0.78 -17.16
N LYS A 37 -8.56 -0.10 -16.71
CA LYS A 37 -9.48 0.68 -17.55
C LYS A 37 -9.22 2.16 -17.31
N PHE A 38 -8.63 2.81 -18.30
CA PHE A 38 -8.40 4.25 -18.25
C PHE A 38 -9.69 5.00 -18.55
N HIS A 39 -9.84 6.17 -17.93
CA HIS A 39 -10.92 7.08 -18.23
C HIS A 39 -10.97 7.39 -19.76
N THR A 40 -12.16 7.51 -20.33
CA THR A 40 -12.38 7.74 -21.79
C THR A 40 -11.67 8.97 -22.36
N SER A 41 -11.41 9.95 -21.51
CA SER A 41 -10.69 11.20 -21.83
C SER A 41 -9.25 11.24 -21.31
N GLU A 42 -8.65 10.09 -21.00
CA GLU A 42 -7.25 10.03 -20.58
C GLU A 42 -6.30 10.45 -21.71
N ILE A 43 -5.28 11.23 -21.34
CA ILE A 43 -4.26 11.78 -22.22
C ILE A 43 -2.86 11.75 -21.59
N TYR A 44 -2.74 11.37 -20.32
CA TYR A 44 -1.50 11.06 -19.64
C TYR A 44 -1.47 9.55 -19.41
N TRP A 45 -0.57 8.87 -20.10
CA TRP A 45 -0.49 7.42 -20.14
C TRP A 45 0.65 6.91 -19.26
N PRO A 46 0.64 5.63 -18.84
CA PRO A 46 1.78 5.02 -18.18
C PRO A 46 3.03 5.02 -19.08
N SER A 47 4.21 4.78 -18.51
CA SER A 47 5.43 4.54 -19.29
C SER A 47 6.39 3.57 -18.60
N THR A 48 7.39 3.11 -19.34
CA THR A 48 8.58 2.52 -18.70
C THR A 48 9.45 3.60 -18.04
N ILE A 49 10.36 3.21 -17.15
CA ILE A 49 11.29 4.14 -16.50
C ILE A 49 12.32 4.66 -17.51
N GLU A 50 12.78 3.81 -18.43
CA GLU A 50 13.68 4.17 -19.52
C GLU A 50 13.10 5.33 -20.35
N TYR A 51 11.80 5.23 -20.70
CA TYR A 51 11.11 6.26 -21.47
C TYR A 51 11.08 7.60 -20.72
N PHE A 52 10.75 7.56 -19.43
CA PHE A 52 10.68 8.76 -18.60
C PHE A 52 12.04 9.45 -18.46
N LEU A 53 13.08 8.69 -18.11
CA LEU A 53 14.43 9.23 -17.92
C LEU A 53 15.04 9.75 -19.22
N ALA A 54 14.72 9.12 -20.37
CA ALA A 54 15.12 9.61 -21.69
C ALA A 54 14.41 10.92 -22.10
N GLY A 55 13.35 11.33 -21.41
CA GLY A 55 12.55 12.53 -21.70
C GLY A 55 13.21 13.87 -21.36
N GLY A 56 14.51 13.89 -21.03
CA GLY A 56 15.21 15.11 -20.61
C GLY A 56 15.08 15.40 -19.11
N VAL A 57 14.86 14.36 -18.31
CA VAL A 57 14.89 14.42 -16.85
C VAL A 57 16.32 14.61 -16.36
N LYS A 58 16.49 15.49 -15.37
CA LYS A 58 17.77 15.80 -14.72
C LYS A 58 17.66 15.56 -13.23
N LEU A 59 18.78 15.31 -12.57
CA LEU A 59 18.83 15.23 -11.12
C LEU A 59 19.22 16.60 -10.55
N THR A 60 18.37 17.18 -9.71
CA THR A 60 18.60 18.50 -9.09
C THR A 60 18.51 18.47 -7.58
N ASP A 61 19.15 19.42 -6.92
CA ASP A 61 18.89 19.73 -5.51
C ASP A 61 17.59 20.57 -5.35
N ALA A 62 17.20 20.87 -4.11
CA ALA A 62 16.01 21.67 -3.80
C ALA A 62 16.08 23.13 -4.29
N LYS A 63 17.27 23.61 -4.69
CA LYS A 63 17.48 24.96 -5.27
C LYS A 63 17.43 24.94 -6.80
N GLY A 64 17.27 23.77 -7.41
CA GLY A 64 17.26 23.59 -8.86
C GLY A 64 18.66 23.50 -9.48
N ASN A 65 19.73 23.39 -8.67
CA ASN A 65 21.07 23.16 -9.21
C ASN A 65 21.17 21.72 -9.71
N VAL A 66 21.71 21.55 -10.92
CA VAL A 66 21.91 20.22 -11.52
C VAL A 66 23.04 19.51 -10.79
N VAL A 67 22.72 18.37 -10.16
CA VAL A 67 23.68 17.45 -9.52
C VAL A 67 24.21 16.47 -10.55
N ASN A 68 23.33 15.94 -11.40
CA ASN A 68 23.70 15.10 -12.54
C ASN A 68 22.87 15.51 -13.77
N GLY A 69 23.55 15.67 -14.91
CA GLY A 69 22.97 16.16 -16.15
C GLY A 69 21.97 15.18 -16.76
N ALA A 70 22.45 14.00 -17.17
CA ALA A 70 21.62 12.97 -17.78
C ALA A 70 21.43 11.80 -16.82
N VAL A 71 20.19 11.54 -16.46
CA VAL A 71 19.79 10.42 -15.60
C VAL A 71 19.32 9.26 -16.48
N THR A 72 19.71 8.05 -16.11
CA THR A 72 19.37 6.79 -16.78
C THR A 72 19.00 5.75 -15.72
N PRO A 73 18.35 4.64 -16.09
CA PRO A 73 18.09 3.56 -15.14
C PRO A 73 19.34 2.93 -14.51
N TRP A 74 20.53 3.23 -15.04
CA TRP A 74 21.81 2.63 -14.65
C TRP A 74 22.66 3.53 -13.75
N ASN A 75 22.26 4.79 -13.55
CA ASN A 75 23.07 5.77 -12.80
C ASN A 75 22.24 6.67 -11.87
N VAL A 76 20.94 6.43 -11.76
CA VAL A 76 20.05 7.30 -10.96
C VAL A 76 20.29 7.11 -9.46
N ASP A 77 20.65 5.90 -9.04
CA ASP A 77 20.97 5.56 -7.66
C ASP A 77 22.46 5.77 -7.29
N ASP A 78 23.33 6.06 -8.27
CA ASP A 78 24.72 6.51 -8.05
C ASP A 78 24.81 7.89 -7.37
N ALA A 79 23.68 8.60 -7.27
CA ALA A 79 23.59 9.89 -6.59
C ALA A 79 24.02 9.80 -5.12
N PRO A 80 24.56 10.89 -4.53
CA PRO A 80 24.86 10.93 -3.10
C PRO A 80 23.67 10.48 -2.25
N ASN A 81 23.90 9.58 -1.29
CA ASN A 81 22.86 8.96 -0.47
C ASN A 81 21.71 8.35 -1.29
N GLN A 82 22.02 7.77 -2.45
CA GLN A 82 21.05 7.21 -3.40
C GLN A 82 19.97 8.22 -3.82
N GLY A 83 20.30 9.51 -3.79
CA GLY A 83 19.39 10.58 -4.19
C GLY A 83 18.44 11.08 -3.13
N SER A 84 18.63 10.72 -1.85
CA SER A 84 17.92 11.37 -0.73
C SER A 84 18.01 12.90 -0.87
N ASP A 85 16.87 13.58 -0.71
CA ASP A 85 16.71 15.03 -0.85
C ASP A 85 16.99 15.61 -2.25
N LEU A 86 17.07 14.76 -3.28
CA LEU A 86 17.19 15.14 -4.70
C LEU A 86 15.90 14.88 -5.47
N TYR A 87 15.82 15.49 -6.66
CA TYR A 87 14.60 15.58 -7.47
C TYR A 87 14.89 15.23 -8.93
N LEU A 88 14.08 14.33 -9.50
CA LEU A 88 14.05 14.04 -10.93
C LEU A 88 13.25 15.12 -11.68
N THR A 89 13.92 16.20 -12.04
CA THR A 89 13.33 17.45 -12.52
C THR A 89 13.29 17.54 -14.05
N THR A 90 12.20 18.08 -14.58
CA THR A 90 12.07 18.46 -16.01
C THR A 90 11.35 19.80 -16.18
N ASP A 91 11.32 20.34 -17.41
CA ASP A 91 10.42 21.45 -17.75
C ASP A 91 9.00 20.91 -17.99
N ILE A 92 8.13 21.11 -17.01
CA ILE A 92 6.75 20.64 -17.02
C ILE A 92 5.98 21.20 -18.23
N LYS A 93 6.22 22.47 -18.61
CA LYS A 93 5.41 23.13 -19.65
C LYS A 93 5.69 22.53 -21.03
N SER A 94 6.96 22.35 -21.38
CA SER A 94 7.31 21.66 -22.64
C SER A 94 7.01 20.16 -22.54
N GLY A 95 7.27 19.54 -21.39
CA GLY A 95 7.03 18.12 -21.13
C GLY A 95 5.57 17.70 -21.34
N LYS A 96 4.59 18.50 -20.89
CA LYS A 96 3.14 18.22 -21.03
C LYS A 96 2.68 18.06 -22.49
N ASN A 97 3.42 18.64 -23.44
CA ASN A 97 3.17 18.49 -24.87
C ASN A 97 4.08 17.44 -25.53
N GLY A 98 4.90 16.75 -24.74
CA GLY A 98 5.87 15.75 -25.19
C GLY A 98 5.84 14.51 -24.31
N PHE A 99 7.01 14.11 -23.78
CA PHE A 99 7.17 12.82 -23.11
C PHE A 99 6.33 12.65 -21.83
N LEU A 100 5.87 13.74 -21.20
CA LEU A 100 4.99 13.61 -20.03
C LEU A 100 3.62 13.01 -20.38
N ARG A 101 3.27 12.91 -21.68
CA ARG A 101 2.08 12.18 -22.16
C ARG A 101 2.18 10.67 -21.98
N GLY A 102 3.37 10.14 -21.75
CA GLY A 102 3.59 8.70 -21.60
C GLY A 102 3.33 7.89 -22.87
N GLN A 103 3.11 6.60 -22.68
CA GLN A 103 2.98 5.58 -23.71
C GLN A 103 1.59 4.93 -23.62
N ASN A 104 0.70 5.26 -24.57
CA ASN A 104 -0.65 4.67 -24.60
C ASN A 104 -0.56 3.14 -24.74
N PRO A 105 -1.00 2.35 -23.74
CA PRO A 105 -0.84 0.90 -23.74
C PRO A 105 -1.68 0.18 -24.81
N ALA A 106 -2.63 0.87 -25.46
CA ALA A 106 -3.34 0.32 -26.61
C ALA A 106 -2.44 0.12 -27.84
N ASN A 107 -1.38 0.94 -27.96
CA ASN A 107 -0.56 1.02 -29.17
C ASN A 107 0.94 0.84 -28.91
N THR A 108 1.38 1.02 -27.66
CA THR A 108 2.79 0.99 -27.28
C THR A 108 2.98 0.08 -26.08
N ALA A 109 3.89 -0.89 -26.20
CA ALA A 109 4.25 -1.75 -25.07
C ALA A 109 4.83 -0.91 -23.92
N THR A 110 4.40 -1.21 -22.71
CA THR A 110 4.86 -0.57 -21.48
C THR A 110 4.89 -1.58 -20.33
N SER A 111 5.26 -1.14 -19.13
CA SER A 111 5.61 -2.01 -18.01
C SER A 111 4.63 -1.91 -16.85
N VAL A 112 4.35 -3.05 -16.22
CA VAL A 112 3.72 -3.15 -14.90
C VAL A 112 4.73 -3.73 -13.92
N TYR A 113 5.20 -2.90 -13.00
CA TYR A 113 6.21 -3.33 -12.01
C TYR A 113 5.51 -4.15 -10.93
N THR A 114 5.78 -5.44 -10.93
CA THR A 114 5.01 -6.43 -10.18
C THR A 114 5.86 -6.99 -9.07
N PHE A 115 5.67 -6.48 -7.86
CA PHE A 115 6.39 -7.00 -6.71
C PHE A 115 5.61 -8.14 -6.05
N ILE A 116 6.30 -9.25 -5.83
CA ILE A 116 5.71 -10.48 -5.27
C ILE A 116 6.24 -10.70 -3.87
N ALA A 117 5.33 -10.71 -2.88
CA ALA A 117 5.65 -10.88 -1.47
C ALA A 117 4.98 -12.15 -0.89
N PRO A 118 5.64 -13.31 -0.98
CA PRO A 118 5.25 -14.51 -0.24
C PRO A 118 5.49 -14.32 1.25
N LYS A 119 4.57 -14.82 2.08
CA LYS A 119 4.61 -14.73 3.55
C LYS A 119 4.27 -16.07 4.20
N ASP A 120 4.20 -16.06 5.52
CA ASP A 120 3.67 -17.16 6.31
C ASP A 120 2.21 -17.49 5.93
N ASN A 121 1.72 -18.63 6.42
CA ASN A 121 0.31 -19.03 6.32
C ASN A 121 -0.25 -19.12 4.88
N GLY A 122 0.64 -19.34 3.91
CA GLY A 122 0.29 -19.48 2.50
C GLY A 122 -0.12 -18.17 1.81
N VAL A 123 0.10 -17.02 2.46
CA VAL A 123 -0.21 -15.71 1.89
C VAL A 123 0.81 -15.33 0.83
N VAL A 124 0.34 -14.83 -0.30
CA VAL A 124 1.18 -14.12 -1.29
C VAL A 124 0.46 -12.85 -1.70
N ASP A 125 1.07 -11.72 -1.42
CA ASP A 125 0.59 -10.41 -1.91
C ASP A 125 1.31 -10.06 -3.22
N LEU A 126 0.52 -9.64 -4.20
CA LEU A 126 0.95 -9.32 -5.56
C LEU A 126 0.67 -7.83 -5.81
N PHE A 127 1.71 -7.00 -5.73
CA PHE A 127 1.60 -5.56 -5.93
C PHE A 127 1.86 -5.23 -7.40
N TYR A 128 0.86 -4.69 -8.09
CA TYR A 128 0.96 -4.25 -9.48
C TYR A 128 1.04 -2.73 -9.51
N TRP A 129 2.21 -2.21 -9.88
CA TRP A 129 2.47 -0.78 -9.95
C TRP A 129 2.42 -0.25 -11.36
N LEU A 130 1.73 0.87 -11.50
CA LEU A 130 1.74 1.75 -12.67
C LEU A 130 2.71 2.90 -12.39
N PHE A 131 3.58 3.18 -13.36
CA PHE A 131 4.30 4.45 -13.40
C PHE A 131 3.75 5.31 -14.54
N ALA A 132 3.37 6.55 -14.25
CA ALA A 132 3.06 7.56 -15.26
C ALA A 132 4.07 8.71 -15.17
N PRO A 133 4.59 9.24 -16.30
CA PRO A 133 5.50 10.39 -16.30
C PRO A 133 4.94 11.65 -15.64
N PHE A 134 3.62 11.80 -15.56
CA PHE A 134 2.98 13.00 -15.05
C PHE A 134 1.60 12.70 -14.49
N ASN A 135 1.34 13.21 -13.30
CA ASN A 135 0.03 13.28 -12.68
C ASN A 135 -0.57 14.65 -12.97
N GLN A 136 -1.72 14.66 -13.65
CA GLN A 136 -2.57 15.84 -13.69
C GLN A 136 -3.52 15.80 -12.49
N GLY A 137 -3.33 16.74 -11.58
CA GLY A 137 -4.18 16.97 -10.42
C GLY A 137 -5.57 17.48 -10.83
N LYS A 138 -6.24 18.22 -9.92
CA LYS A 138 -7.63 18.63 -10.15
C LYS A 138 -7.76 20.09 -10.51
N SER A 139 -8.62 20.35 -11.50
CA SER A 139 -9.05 21.70 -11.83
C SER A 139 -10.18 22.10 -10.89
N VAL A 140 -9.89 23.02 -9.99
CA VAL A 140 -10.83 23.53 -9.01
C VAL A 140 -11.29 24.93 -9.43
N PRO A 141 -12.61 25.18 -9.53
CA PRO A 141 -13.12 26.53 -9.80
C PRO A 141 -12.55 27.54 -8.80
N VAL A 142 -12.19 28.73 -9.27
CA VAL A 142 -11.65 29.86 -8.47
C VAL A 142 -10.16 29.77 -8.09
N ILE A 143 -9.62 28.59 -7.76
CA ILE A 143 -8.19 28.45 -7.40
C ILE A 143 -7.30 27.94 -8.54
N GLY A 144 -7.87 27.24 -9.52
CA GLY A 144 -7.13 26.70 -10.66
C GLY A 144 -6.72 25.25 -10.46
N GLN A 145 -5.57 24.88 -11.02
CA GLN A 145 -5.06 23.51 -10.94
C GLN A 145 -4.42 23.26 -9.57
N VAL A 146 -4.65 22.08 -8.99
CA VAL A 146 -4.14 21.67 -7.68
C VAL A 146 -3.56 20.26 -7.77
N GLY A 147 -2.31 20.09 -7.36
CA GLY A 147 -1.69 18.78 -7.17
C GLY A 147 -1.07 18.15 -8.43
N ASP A 148 -0.70 18.93 -9.44
CA ASP A 148 0.09 18.39 -10.55
C ASP A 148 1.48 17.98 -10.07
N HIS A 149 1.99 16.85 -10.55
CA HIS A 149 3.39 16.49 -10.32
C HIS A 149 3.98 15.65 -11.45
N VAL A 150 5.30 15.78 -11.62
CA VAL A 150 6.08 14.90 -12.49
C VAL A 150 6.32 13.59 -11.76
N GLY A 151 6.24 12.50 -12.52
CA GLY A 151 6.30 11.10 -12.06
C GLY A 151 5.17 10.74 -11.13
N ASP A 152 4.59 9.57 -11.32
CA ASP A 152 3.45 9.12 -10.56
C ASP A 152 3.50 7.61 -10.39
N TRP A 153 3.35 7.16 -9.14
CA TRP A 153 3.45 5.75 -8.77
C TRP A 153 2.16 5.35 -8.09
N GLU A 154 1.36 4.56 -8.80
CA GLU A 154 0.07 4.08 -8.32
C GLU A 154 0.06 2.55 -8.30
N ARG A 155 -0.72 1.95 -7.40
CA ARG A 155 -0.76 0.49 -7.26
C ARG A 155 -2.14 -0.09 -7.00
N ILE A 156 -2.26 -1.35 -7.35
CA ILE A 156 -3.24 -2.25 -6.73
C ILE A 156 -2.53 -3.48 -6.16
N THR A 157 -3.13 -4.10 -5.15
CA THR A 157 -2.59 -5.33 -4.57
C THR A 157 -3.62 -6.44 -4.64
N VAL A 158 -3.25 -7.59 -5.20
CA VAL A 158 -4.06 -8.82 -5.09
C VAL A 158 -3.45 -9.69 -3.99
N ARG A 159 -4.26 -10.02 -2.98
CA ARG A 159 -3.88 -10.96 -1.94
C ARG A 159 -4.37 -12.35 -2.30
N THR A 160 -3.50 -13.34 -2.15
CA THR A 160 -3.84 -14.75 -2.30
C THR A 160 -3.52 -15.54 -1.04
N VAL A 161 -4.26 -16.62 -0.82
CA VAL A 161 -4.02 -17.61 0.24
C VAL A 161 -3.99 -18.97 -0.42
N ASN A 162 -2.87 -19.68 -0.29
CA ASN A 162 -2.63 -20.97 -0.94
C ASN A 162 -2.93 -20.95 -2.46
N GLY A 163 -2.55 -19.87 -3.14
CA GLY A 163 -2.72 -19.70 -4.59
C GLY A 163 -4.13 -19.31 -5.06
N VAL A 164 -5.04 -19.00 -4.13
CA VAL A 164 -6.40 -18.51 -4.41
C VAL A 164 -6.54 -17.06 -3.97
N ALA A 165 -6.96 -16.18 -4.87
CA ALA A 165 -7.20 -14.77 -4.55
C ALA A 165 -8.35 -14.60 -3.54
N THR A 166 -8.12 -13.77 -2.51
CA THR A 166 -9.08 -13.51 -1.43
C THR A 166 -9.51 -12.06 -1.36
N SER A 167 -8.67 -11.11 -1.82
CA SER A 167 -9.04 -9.69 -1.88
C SER A 167 -8.20 -8.91 -2.89
N VAL A 168 -8.68 -7.70 -3.20
CA VAL A 168 -7.95 -6.68 -3.96
C VAL A 168 -7.98 -5.36 -3.20
N ASP A 169 -6.82 -4.75 -2.99
CA ASP A 169 -6.65 -3.40 -2.48
C ASP A 169 -6.50 -2.41 -3.63
N TYR A 170 -7.43 -1.47 -3.73
CA TYR A 170 -7.42 -0.37 -4.70
C TYR A 170 -6.86 0.88 -4.01
N HIS A 171 -5.61 1.21 -4.33
CA HIS A 171 -4.91 2.33 -3.72
C HIS A 171 -5.07 3.59 -4.58
N ALA A 172 -5.35 4.71 -3.93
CA ALA A 172 -5.34 6.03 -4.53
C ALA A 172 -4.97 7.05 -3.45
N HIS A 173 -4.22 8.09 -3.82
CA HIS A 173 -3.87 9.25 -2.98
C HIS A 173 -3.47 8.87 -1.54
N GLY A 174 -2.53 7.94 -1.38
CA GLY A 174 -2.02 7.56 -0.06
C GLY A 174 -3.00 6.77 0.82
N GLY A 175 -4.02 6.13 0.24
CA GLY A 175 -4.92 5.20 0.94
C GLY A 175 -6.39 5.60 0.97
N THR A 176 -6.79 6.66 0.26
CA THR A 176 -8.18 7.15 0.17
C THR A 176 -8.97 6.52 -0.99
N GLY A 177 -8.36 5.59 -1.74
CA GLY A 177 -9.01 4.85 -2.81
C GLY A 177 -10.17 3.97 -2.35
N SER A 178 -10.65 3.11 -3.25
CA SER A 178 -11.74 2.17 -2.90
C SER A 178 -11.35 1.20 -1.79
N GLY A 179 -10.07 1.10 -1.43
CA GLY A 179 -9.56 0.27 -0.35
C GLY A 179 -9.61 -1.22 -0.69
N THR A 180 -9.49 -2.07 0.33
CA THR A 180 -9.53 -3.52 0.17
C THR A 180 -10.97 -4.01 0.05
N ILE A 181 -11.22 -4.81 -0.99
CA ILE A 181 -12.52 -5.41 -1.31
C ILE A 181 -12.35 -6.93 -1.37
N PRO A 182 -13.27 -7.72 -0.77
CA PRO A 182 -13.23 -9.18 -0.87
C PRO A 182 -13.36 -9.63 -2.33
N TRP A 183 -12.61 -10.66 -2.69
CA TRP A 183 -12.55 -11.18 -4.07
C TRP A 183 -13.93 -11.49 -4.67
N ALA A 184 -14.88 -11.93 -3.83
CA ALA A 184 -16.26 -12.19 -4.22
C ALA A 184 -16.96 -10.96 -4.83
N GLN A 185 -16.68 -9.75 -4.32
CA GLN A 185 -17.31 -8.49 -4.74
C GLN A 185 -16.49 -7.71 -5.77
N VAL A 186 -15.24 -8.11 -6.02
CA VAL A 186 -14.39 -7.46 -7.02
C VAL A 186 -14.97 -7.63 -8.42
N ARG A 187 -15.03 -6.55 -9.22
CA ARG A 187 -15.35 -6.67 -10.64
C ARG A 187 -14.21 -7.41 -11.36
N LYS A 188 -14.56 -8.42 -12.16
CA LYS A 188 -13.59 -9.28 -12.84
C LYS A 188 -13.86 -9.34 -14.34
N PHE A 189 -12.81 -9.56 -15.11
CA PHE A 189 -12.86 -9.83 -16.55
C PHE A 189 -12.30 -11.25 -16.82
N ASP A 190 -12.17 -11.61 -18.10
CA ASP A 190 -11.58 -12.89 -18.52
C ASP A 190 -12.28 -14.08 -17.86
N ASN A 191 -13.58 -14.26 -18.16
CA ASN A 191 -14.44 -15.28 -17.56
C ASN A 191 -14.46 -15.26 -16.01
N ASN A 192 -14.48 -14.05 -15.43
CA ASN A 192 -14.57 -13.81 -13.98
C ASN A 192 -13.32 -14.27 -13.19
N GLN A 193 -12.14 -14.30 -13.83
CA GLN A 193 -10.91 -14.82 -13.22
C GLN A 193 -9.92 -13.75 -12.77
N ARG A 194 -9.93 -12.56 -13.39
CA ARG A 194 -8.91 -11.53 -13.17
C ARG A 194 -9.55 -10.19 -12.80
N PRO A 195 -8.96 -9.41 -11.88
CA PRO A 195 -9.60 -8.20 -11.38
C PRO A 195 -9.56 -7.07 -12.42
N VAL A 196 -10.53 -6.17 -12.32
CA VAL A 196 -10.57 -4.92 -13.09
C VAL A 196 -10.32 -3.77 -12.13
N ALA A 197 -9.42 -2.84 -12.50
CA ALA A 197 -9.24 -1.58 -11.80
C ALA A 197 -9.52 -0.40 -12.75
N TYR A 198 -10.22 0.60 -12.26
CA TYR A 198 -10.51 1.83 -12.99
C TYR A 198 -9.49 2.89 -12.61
N VAL A 199 -8.82 3.46 -13.61
CA VAL A 199 -7.76 4.43 -13.45
C VAL A 199 -8.37 5.83 -13.58
N ALA A 200 -8.21 6.64 -12.53
CA ALA A 200 -8.71 8.01 -12.50
C ALA A 200 -8.03 8.87 -13.56
N LYS A 201 -8.82 9.74 -14.21
CA LYS A 201 -8.33 10.66 -15.22
C LYS A 201 -7.22 11.55 -14.66
N GLY A 202 -6.03 11.49 -15.26
CA GLY A 202 -4.91 12.37 -14.96
C GLY A 202 -4.16 12.03 -13.67
N SER A 203 -4.85 11.68 -12.58
CA SER A 203 -4.21 11.33 -11.30
C SER A 203 -3.89 9.86 -11.13
N HIS A 204 -4.39 9.01 -12.01
CA HIS A 204 -4.13 7.57 -12.05
C HIS A 204 -4.51 6.73 -10.82
N GLY A 205 -5.12 7.33 -9.78
CA GLY A 205 -5.64 6.62 -8.62
C GLY A 205 -6.54 5.45 -9.02
N PHE A 206 -6.37 4.30 -8.37
CA PHE A 206 -7.13 3.10 -8.69
C PHE A 206 -8.43 3.00 -7.89
N TRP A 207 -9.53 2.74 -8.60
CA TRP A 207 -10.86 2.58 -8.04
C TRP A 207 -11.49 1.26 -8.48
N SER A 208 -12.41 0.73 -7.65
CA SER A 208 -13.08 -0.54 -7.91
C SER A 208 -14.21 -0.46 -8.94
N GLY A 209 -14.64 0.76 -9.28
CA GLY A 209 -15.72 1.02 -10.22
C GLY A 209 -15.60 2.37 -10.94
N PRO A 210 -16.41 2.58 -11.99
CA PRO A 210 -16.56 3.89 -12.63
C PRO A 210 -17.33 4.86 -11.71
N GLY A 211 -17.03 6.16 -11.78
CA GLY A 211 -17.74 7.19 -11.04
C GLY A 211 -16.85 8.36 -10.61
N THR A 212 -17.40 9.19 -9.74
CA THR A 212 -16.74 10.35 -9.14
C THR A 212 -16.44 10.07 -7.68
N PHE A 213 -15.19 10.24 -7.26
CA PHE A 213 -14.72 9.90 -5.92
C PHE A 213 -14.00 11.06 -5.26
N THR A 214 -14.51 11.53 -4.13
CA THR A 214 -13.89 12.63 -3.37
C THR A 214 -12.80 12.08 -2.47
N TYR A 215 -11.57 12.55 -2.63
CA TYR A 215 -10.43 12.14 -1.79
C TYR A 215 -9.93 13.27 -0.89
N VAL A 216 -10.21 14.53 -1.23
CA VAL A 216 -10.06 15.69 -0.34
C VAL A 216 -11.37 16.46 -0.32
N ASN A 217 -11.86 16.72 0.89
CA ASN A 217 -13.00 17.59 1.15
C ASN A 217 -12.53 18.80 1.97
N ALA A 218 -11.89 19.77 1.31
CA ALA A 218 -11.43 20.99 1.94
C ALA A 218 -12.59 21.97 2.12
N VAL A 219 -12.44 22.92 3.05
CA VAL A 219 -13.50 23.88 3.44
C VAL A 219 -14.10 24.62 2.24
N VAL A 220 -13.29 24.92 1.22
CA VAL A 220 -13.73 25.73 0.06
C VAL A 220 -13.71 24.98 -1.26
N PHE A 221 -13.28 23.70 -1.29
CA PHE A 221 -13.30 22.88 -2.51
C PHE A 221 -13.18 21.38 -2.24
N LYS A 222 -13.53 20.59 -3.25
CA LYS A 222 -13.32 19.13 -3.28
C LYS A 222 -12.30 18.78 -4.34
N LEU A 223 -11.41 17.84 -4.04
CA LEU A 223 -10.62 17.16 -5.05
C LEU A 223 -11.27 15.81 -5.32
N GLN A 224 -11.62 15.58 -6.58
CA GLN A 224 -12.41 14.43 -6.99
C GLN A 224 -11.77 13.72 -8.17
N ASP A 225 -11.56 12.41 -8.02
CA ASP A 225 -11.19 11.54 -9.12
C ASP A 225 -12.41 11.19 -9.96
N GLU A 226 -12.20 11.13 -11.27
CA GLU A 226 -13.20 10.70 -12.25
C GLU A 226 -12.70 9.44 -12.95
N THR A 227 -13.48 8.37 -12.86
CA THR A 227 -13.23 7.12 -13.58
C THR A 227 -14.42 6.77 -14.48
N SER A 228 -14.16 6.10 -15.60
CA SER A 228 -15.22 5.70 -16.54
C SER A 228 -14.97 4.34 -17.18
N ASP A 229 -16.03 3.71 -17.68
CA ASP A 229 -15.94 2.54 -18.54
C ASP A 229 -15.92 2.97 -20.02
N GLY A 230 -15.38 2.11 -20.89
CA GLY A 230 -15.32 2.36 -22.35
C GLY A 230 -14.09 3.13 -22.85
N GLY A 231 -13.15 3.50 -21.99
CA GLY A 231 -11.82 3.98 -22.40
C GLY A 231 -10.88 2.83 -22.79
N VAL A 232 -9.58 3.13 -22.85
CA VAL A 232 -8.55 2.11 -23.11
C VAL A 232 -8.58 1.07 -21.99
N ALA A 233 -8.77 -0.20 -22.36
CA ALA A 233 -8.71 -1.34 -21.46
C ALA A 233 -7.42 -2.12 -21.73
N TRP A 234 -6.47 -2.07 -20.79
CA TRP A 234 -5.16 -2.71 -20.90
C TRP A 234 -5.13 -4.02 -20.11
N ASP A 235 -4.98 -5.14 -20.81
CA ASP A 235 -4.66 -6.43 -20.19
C ASP A 235 -3.16 -6.49 -19.84
N THR A 236 -2.84 -6.47 -18.54
CA THR A 236 -1.47 -6.32 -18.06
C THR A 236 -0.65 -7.61 -17.99
N LYS A 237 -1.25 -8.80 -18.24
CA LYS A 237 -0.60 -10.11 -17.97
C LYS A 237 0.73 -10.34 -18.68
N ASP A 238 0.92 -9.68 -19.82
CA ASP A 238 2.09 -9.82 -20.70
C ASP A 238 3.08 -8.65 -20.55
N SER A 239 2.79 -7.72 -19.65
CA SER A 239 3.60 -6.51 -19.38
C SER A 239 4.28 -6.53 -18.01
N LEU A 240 4.23 -7.66 -17.30
CA LEU A 240 4.73 -7.75 -15.93
C LEU A 240 6.27 -7.76 -15.90
N VAL A 241 6.84 -6.80 -15.18
CA VAL A 241 8.23 -6.83 -14.71
C VAL A 241 8.20 -7.40 -13.30
N ASN A 242 8.50 -8.69 -13.16
CA ASN A 242 8.38 -9.40 -11.87
C ASN A 242 9.57 -9.13 -10.96
N LEU A 243 9.28 -8.61 -9.77
CA LEU A 243 10.24 -8.15 -8.77
C LEU A 243 10.00 -8.90 -7.44
N ARG A 244 11.07 -9.10 -6.66
CA ARG A 244 10.98 -9.39 -5.21
C ARG A 244 11.39 -8.16 -4.43
N TYR A 245 11.25 -8.18 -3.11
CA TYR A 245 11.84 -7.20 -2.20
C TYR A 245 13.15 -7.71 -1.58
N PRO A 246 14.31 -7.50 -2.23
CA PRO A 246 15.61 -7.60 -1.58
C PRO A 246 15.92 -6.33 -0.77
N ASP A 247 16.97 -6.39 0.05
CA ASP A 247 17.53 -5.22 0.73
C ASP A 247 18.11 -4.19 -0.25
N SER A 248 18.58 -4.64 -1.43
CA SER A 248 19.04 -3.80 -2.52
C SER A 248 18.89 -4.49 -3.88
N TYR A 249 18.74 -3.69 -4.94
CA TYR A 249 18.73 -4.14 -6.32
C TYR A 249 20.12 -4.00 -6.95
N SER A 250 20.38 -4.79 -7.99
CA SER A 250 21.62 -4.80 -8.77
C SER A 250 21.31 -4.79 -10.28
N GLY A 251 22.17 -4.19 -11.11
CA GLY A 251 22.10 -4.28 -12.57
C GLY A 251 20.95 -3.48 -13.19
N ASN A 252 20.09 -4.14 -13.98
CA ASN A 252 18.98 -3.46 -14.69
C ASN A 252 17.83 -2.99 -13.80
N LEU A 253 17.96 -3.20 -12.50
CA LEU A 253 17.00 -2.80 -11.48
C LEU A 253 17.61 -1.80 -10.48
N ASP A 254 18.84 -1.34 -10.68
CA ASP A 254 19.53 -0.40 -9.78
C ASP A 254 18.75 0.88 -9.51
N TRP A 255 18.03 1.37 -10.52
CA TRP A 255 17.15 2.52 -10.36
C TRP A 255 16.09 2.38 -9.26
N LEU A 256 15.70 1.16 -8.87
CA LEU A 256 14.77 0.95 -7.76
C LEU A 256 15.38 1.39 -6.42
N ASN A 257 16.71 1.43 -6.30
CA ASN A 257 17.42 1.88 -5.11
C ASN A 257 17.36 3.41 -4.91
N TYR A 258 16.87 4.18 -5.90
CA TYR A 258 16.78 5.64 -5.80
C TYR A 258 15.76 6.08 -4.73
N LYS A 259 16.22 6.90 -3.79
CA LYS A 259 15.47 7.37 -2.61
C LYS A 259 14.88 8.77 -2.75
N GLY A 260 15.20 9.48 -3.82
CA GLY A 260 14.74 10.85 -4.05
C GLY A 260 13.32 10.95 -4.59
N ALA A 261 12.90 12.18 -4.88
CA ALA A 261 11.61 12.48 -5.48
C ALA A 261 11.62 12.16 -6.98
N TRP A 262 10.62 11.42 -7.44
CA TRP A 262 10.38 11.09 -8.85
C TRP A 262 9.74 12.25 -9.62
N GLY A 263 10.17 13.48 -9.36
CA GLY A 263 9.63 14.66 -10.01
C GLY A 263 10.24 15.94 -9.47
N ASN A 264 9.74 17.05 -10.00
CA ASN A 264 10.11 18.40 -9.55
C ASN A 264 9.78 18.61 -8.06
N ILE A 265 10.46 19.58 -7.44
CA ILE A 265 10.06 20.12 -6.14
C ILE A 265 8.75 20.92 -6.26
N GLY A 266 7.86 20.74 -5.29
CA GLY A 266 6.58 21.43 -5.21
C GLY A 266 6.69 22.91 -4.85
N GLN A 267 5.64 23.64 -5.17
CA GLN A 267 5.46 25.05 -4.82
C GLN A 267 4.78 25.16 -3.45
N THR A 268 5.06 26.24 -2.73
CA THR A 268 4.44 26.57 -1.43
C THR A 268 3.93 28.01 -1.35
N ASN A 269 3.99 28.74 -2.46
CA ASN A 269 3.70 30.17 -2.55
C ASN A 269 2.33 30.49 -3.19
N CYS A 270 1.47 29.50 -3.39
CA CYS A 270 0.10 29.73 -3.83
C CYS A 270 -0.72 30.40 -2.72
N TRP A 271 -1.66 31.28 -3.09
CA TRP A 271 -2.39 32.10 -2.11
C TRP A 271 -3.32 31.28 -1.20
N TRP A 272 -3.71 30.07 -1.61
CA TRP A 272 -4.53 29.15 -0.83
C TRP A 272 -3.73 28.24 0.11
N TYR A 273 -2.40 28.30 0.09
CA TYR A 273 -1.54 27.40 0.86
C TYR A 273 -1.85 27.41 2.37
N VAL A 274 -2.33 28.55 2.89
CA VAL A 274 -2.68 28.71 4.31
C VAL A 274 -3.82 27.80 4.79
N PHE A 275 -4.69 27.34 3.89
CA PHE A 275 -5.81 26.45 4.23
C PHE A 275 -5.79 25.12 3.49
N HIS A 276 -4.90 24.93 2.50
CA HIS A 276 -4.62 23.65 1.87
C HIS A 276 -3.20 23.61 1.31
N ASN A 277 -2.37 22.65 1.77
CA ASN A 277 -0.92 22.60 1.50
C ASN A 277 -0.55 22.01 0.12
N GLU A 278 -1.45 22.04 -0.86
CA GLU A 278 -1.15 21.63 -2.24
C GLU A 278 -1.34 22.81 -3.19
N CYS A 279 -0.26 23.26 -3.80
CA CYS A 279 -0.31 24.27 -4.87
C CYS A 279 -0.58 23.61 -6.24
N GLU A 280 -0.44 24.38 -7.32
CA GLU A 280 -0.53 23.85 -8.67
C GLU A 280 0.46 22.72 -8.89
N ILE A 281 1.74 22.94 -8.60
CA ILE A 281 2.77 21.90 -8.65
C ILE A 281 3.10 21.42 -7.23
N VAL A 282 3.01 20.12 -6.99
CA VAL A 282 3.47 19.46 -5.76
C VAL A 282 4.72 18.63 -6.02
N THR A 283 5.44 18.26 -4.96
CA THR A 283 6.66 17.48 -5.07
C THR A 283 6.34 16.09 -5.63
N GLY A 284 7.12 15.63 -6.62
CA GLY A 284 7.00 14.28 -7.15
C GLY A 284 7.13 13.21 -6.04
N PRO A 285 6.42 12.08 -6.15
CA PRO A 285 6.37 11.09 -5.08
C PRO A 285 7.70 10.30 -5.01
N GLY A 286 7.91 9.53 -3.94
CA GLY A 286 9.06 8.62 -3.85
C GLY A 286 8.98 7.46 -4.87
N GLY A 287 10.01 6.60 -4.92
CA GLY A 287 9.98 5.39 -5.74
C GLY A 287 8.97 4.35 -5.24
N PRO A 288 8.84 3.18 -5.91
CA PRO A 288 7.93 2.11 -5.48
C PRO A 288 8.46 1.27 -4.31
N LEU A 289 9.73 1.44 -3.93
CA LEU A 289 10.29 0.93 -2.67
C LEU A 289 9.99 1.91 -1.54
N ARG A 290 8.89 1.68 -0.84
CA ARG A 290 8.47 2.51 0.29
C ARG A 290 8.20 1.62 1.50
N ASP A 291 8.34 2.20 2.67
CA ASP A 291 8.14 1.51 3.95
C ASP A 291 6.81 0.79 4.01
N ASP A 292 5.79 1.42 3.42
CA ASP A 292 4.49 0.82 3.28
C ASP A 292 4.68 -0.55 2.60
N VAL A 293 5.07 -0.58 1.34
CA VAL A 293 5.14 -1.83 0.60
C VAL A 293 6.24 -2.82 1.12
N LEU A 294 7.30 -2.32 1.75
CA LEU A 294 8.36 -3.14 2.36
C LEU A 294 7.93 -3.83 3.66
N GLY A 295 7.14 -3.17 4.52
CA GLY A 295 6.62 -3.74 5.76
C GLY A 295 5.69 -4.95 5.56
N ALA A 296 5.12 -5.09 4.35
CA ALA A 296 4.37 -6.28 3.95
C ALA A 296 5.26 -7.45 3.53
N SER A 297 6.51 -7.21 3.15
CA SER A 297 7.43 -8.20 2.56
C SER A 297 8.57 -8.64 3.48
N LEU A 298 8.98 -7.80 4.43
CA LEU A 298 10.20 -8.02 5.20
C LEU A 298 9.96 -8.98 6.36
N LEU A 299 10.57 -10.16 6.22
CA LEU A 299 11.13 -10.91 7.33
C LEU A 299 12.36 -10.13 7.86
N SER A 300 12.21 -8.95 8.46
CA SER A 300 13.40 -8.25 8.98
C SER A 300 13.98 -9.04 10.15
N ASN A 301 15.17 -9.60 9.93
CA ASN A 301 16.02 -10.15 10.98
C ASN A 301 16.82 -8.99 11.58
N GLY A 302 16.26 -8.32 12.58
CA GLY A 302 16.99 -7.33 13.37
C GLY A 302 16.07 -6.58 14.33
N PRO A 303 16.56 -6.17 15.51
CA PRO A 303 15.79 -5.35 16.44
C PRO A 303 15.81 -3.91 15.91
N SER A 304 15.02 -3.64 14.88
CA SER A 304 14.59 -2.27 14.59
C SER A 304 13.40 -2.00 15.51
N GLU A 305 13.63 -1.25 16.59
CA GLU A 305 12.56 -0.52 17.27
C GLU A 305 11.86 0.34 16.21
N GLY A 306 10.74 -0.15 15.69
CA GLY A 306 10.07 0.53 14.59
C GLY A 306 9.11 -0.37 13.84
N LYS A 307 7.99 -0.68 14.50
CA LYS A 307 6.63 -0.77 13.95
C LYS A 307 6.52 -1.43 12.57
N MET A 308 5.80 -2.55 12.45
CA MET A 308 5.26 -3.01 11.16
C MET A 308 4.44 -1.87 10.52
N GLN A 309 5.04 -1.04 9.68
CA GLN A 309 4.35 -0.02 8.91
C GLN A 309 4.04 -0.64 7.54
N GLY A 310 3.28 -1.72 7.51
CA GLY A 310 2.85 -2.40 6.28
C GLY A 310 1.41 -1.99 5.90
N PRO A 311 1.13 -1.52 4.67
CA PRO A 311 -0.12 -1.12 4.08
C PRO A 311 -0.73 -2.38 3.49
N LEU A 312 -1.17 -3.23 4.37
CA LEU A 312 -2.52 -3.69 4.12
C LEU A 312 -3.36 -2.74 4.92
N SER A 313 -3.55 -1.56 4.33
CA SER A 313 -4.31 -0.48 4.91
C SER A 313 -5.76 -0.87 5.13
N GLN A 314 -6.23 -2.09 4.84
CA GLN A 314 -7.53 -2.61 5.30
C GLN A 314 -7.49 -4.14 5.44
N THR A 315 -7.42 -4.66 6.68
CA THR A 315 -7.77 -6.05 6.97
C THR A 315 -9.26 -6.25 6.70
N LEU A 316 -9.64 -7.36 6.07
CA LEU A 316 -11.05 -7.70 5.89
C LEU A 316 -11.59 -8.40 7.14
N GLY A 317 -12.72 -7.91 7.64
CA GLY A 317 -13.53 -8.57 8.65
C GLY A 317 -14.88 -8.99 8.08
N THR A 318 -15.50 -9.99 8.70
CA THR A 318 -16.91 -10.31 8.48
C THR A 318 -17.74 -9.61 9.55
N ALA A 319 -18.74 -8.83 9.15
CA ALA A 319 -19.67 -8.18 10.07
C ALA A 319 -20.39 -9.22 10.93
N SER A 320 -20.51 -8.94 12.23
CA SER A 320 -21.15 -9.82 13.20
C SER A 320 -22.13 -9.02 14.07
N THR A 321 -23.16 -9.71 14.56
CA THR A 321 -24.13 -9.16 15.52
C THR A 321 -23.96 -9.75 16.93
N GLU A 322 -22.91 -10.55 17.11
CA GLU A 322 -22.58 -11.17 18.40
C GLU A 322 -22.17 -10.14 19.44
N ALA A 323 -22.27 -10.52 20.72
CA ALA A 323 -21.87 -9.67 21.84
C ALA A 323 -20.35 -9.38 21.90
N THR A 324 -19.55 -10.12 21.14
CA THR A 324 -18.09 -9.98 21.08
C THR A 324 -17.61 -10.07 19.64
N SER A 325 -16.57 -9.30 19.31
CA SER A 325 -15.76 -9.54 18.12
C SER A 325 -14.92 -10.82 18.29
N SER A 326 -14.33 -11.35 17.22
CA SER A 326 -13.40 -12.47 17.25
C SER A 326 -12.22 -12.17 16.34
N PHE A 327 -11.03 -12.03 16.93
CA PHE A 327 -9.79 -11.79 16.19
C PHE A 327 -8.91 -13.03 16.29
N GLU A 328 -8.80 -13.76 15.19
CA GLU A 328 -7.86 -14.83 15.03
C GLU A 328 -6.60 -14.30 14.34
N PHE A 329 -5.43 -14.45 14.96
CA PHE A 329 -4.17 -13.91 14.44
C PHE A 329 -2.98 -14.81 14.76
N TYR A 330 -1.88 -14.60 14.02
CA TYR A 330 -0.62 -15.31 14.22
C TYR A 330 0.42 -14.41 14.89
N VAL A 331 1.27 -14.98 15.72
CA VAL A 331 2.36 -14.29 16.39
C VAL A 331 3.64 -15.10 16.29
N ASP A 332 4.77 -14.41 16.23
CA ASP A 332 6.06 -15.04 16.53
C ASP A 332 6.30 -15.06 18.04
N SER A 333 5.83 -16.13 18.71
CA SER A 333 5.95 -16.27 20.16
C SER A 333 7.41 -16.42 20.65
N SER A 334 8.38 -16.63 19.74
CA SER A 334 9.79 -16.71 20.11
C SER A 334 10.38 -15.35 20.49
N SER A 335 9.89 -14.24 19.91
CA SER A 335 10.32 -12.88 20.28
C SER A 335 9.58 -12.34 21.52
N ALA A 336 8.33 -12.74 21.74
CA ALA A 336 7.50 -12.26 22.85
C ALA A 336 7.74 -12.98 24.20
N ALA A 337 8.06 -14.27 24.20
CA ALA A 337 8.18 -15.04 25.44
C ALA A 337 9.52 -14.84 26.19
N GLY A 338 10.54 -14.29 25.52
CA GLY A 338 11.86 -14.01 26.11
C GLY A 338 11.95 -12.68 26.88
N SER A 339 10.93 -11.84 26.79
CA SER A 339 10.94 -10.41 27.15
C SER A 339 10.07 -10.06 28.36
N GLY A 340 9.59 -11.06 29.11
CA GLY A 340 8.79 -10.85 30.33
C GLY A 340 7.30 -10.61 30.08
N TYR A 341 6.83 -10.73 28.83
CA TYR A 341 5.42 -10.71 28.51
C TYR A 341 4.77 -12.06 28.85
N THR A 342 3.61 -12.00 29.51
CA THR A 342 2.84 -13.18 29.92
C THR A 342 1.49 -13.26 29.20
N GLN A 343 1.08 -12.20 28.51
CA GLN A 343 -0.22 -12.11 27.85
C GLN A 343 -0.12 -11.51 26.46
N LEU A 344 -1.13 -11.82 25.66
CA LEU A 344 -1.43 -11.13 24.41
C LEU A 344 -2.77 -10.41 24.58
N ALA A 345 -2.87 -9.22 24.00
CA ALA A 345 -4.10 -8.45 24.00
C ALA A 345 -4.47 -8.01 22.59
N VAL A 346 -5.77 -7.92 22.34
CA VAL A 346 -6.32 -7.16 21.21
C VAL A 346 -7.02 -5.94 21.77
N GLN A 347 -6.68 -4.78 21.22
CA GLN A 347 -7.45 -3.57 21.39
C GLN A 347 -8.13 -3.26 20.05
N GLN A 348 -9.47 -3.25 20.04
CA GLN A 348 -10.23 -2.80 18.88
C GLN A 348 -10.66 -1.34 19.07
N THR A 349 -10.57 -0.55 18.00
CA THR A 349 -11.04 0.83 17.97
C THR A 349 -12.46 0.87 17.43
N CYS A 350 -13.34 1.49 18.21
CA CYS A 350 -14.73 1.76 17.90
C CYS A 350 -14.88 3.23 17.50
N THR A 351 -15.26 3.49 16.26
CA THR A 351 -15.48 4.84 15.73
C THR A 351 -16.98 5.11 15.65
N SER A 352 -17.40 6.29 16.12
CA SER A 352 -18.80 6.74 16.04
C SER A 352 -19.31 6.78 14.61
N ASN A 353 -20.49 6.22 14.38
CA ASN A 353 -21.22 6.29 13.11
C ASN A 353 -21.97 7.63 12.97
N VAL A 354 -22.12 8.38 14.07
CA VAL A 354 -22.75 9.70 14.07
C VAL A 354 -21.78 10.71 13.48
N GLN A 355 -22.26 11.46 12.47
CA GLN A 355 -21.51 12.54 11.86
C GLN A 355 -21.15 13.60 12.92
N PRO A 356 -19.90 14.07 12.94
CA PRO A 356 -19.48 15.18 13.79
C PRO A 356 -20.38 16.41 13.59
N ALA A 357 -20.67 17.13 14.68
CA ALA A 357 -21.51 18.33 14.62
C ALA A 357 -20.84 19.50 13.88
N GLU A 358 -19.51 19.49 13.79
CA GLU A 358 -18.70 20.50 13.10
C GLU A 358 -18.11 19.91 11.83
N GLU A 359 -18.21 20.67 10.73
CA GLU A 359 -17.62 20.29 9.45
C GLU A 359 -16.08 20.27 9.56
N GLY A 360 -15.47 19.12 9.30
CA GLY A 360 -14.03 18.90 9.46
C GLY A 360 -13.59 18.35 10.82
N ALA A 361 -14.51 18.11 11.75
CA ALA A 361 -14.20 17.36 12.97
C ALA A 361 -14.06 15.86 12.67
N GLU A 362 -13.18 15.16 13.38
CA GLU A 362 -13.04 13.71 13.27
C GLU A 362 -14.13 12.98 14.09
N PRO A 363 -14.63 11.82 13.63
CA PRO A 363 -15.57 11.03 14.42
C PRO A 363 -14.97 10.60 15.77
N ALA A 364 -15.78 10.61 16.82
CA ALA A 364 -15.33 10.20 18.15
C ALA A 364 -14.89 8.72 18.16
N THR A 365 -13.77 8.43 18.80
CA THR A 365 -13.23 7.06 18.93
C THR A 365 -13.22 6.60 20.39
N SER A 366 -13.48 5.32 20.60
CA SER A 366 -13.29 4.61 21.86
C SER A 366 -12.63 3.26 21.62
N THR A 367 -12.24 2.54 22.66
CA THR A 367 -11.64 1.22 22.53
C THR A 367 -12.34 0.19 23.41
N THR A 368 -12.34 -1.05 22.95
CA THR A 368 -12.62 -2.22 23.78
C THR A 368 -11.47 -3.19 23.63
N SER A 369 -11.23 -4.02 24.63
CA SER A 369 -10.04 -4.88 24.65
C SER A 369 -10.31 -6.18 25.38
N ALA A 370 -9.54 -7.20 25.02
CA ALA A 370 -9.49 -8.47 25.73
C ALA A 370 -8.05 -8.99 25.67
N ALA A 371 -7.71 -9.84 26.64
CA ALA A 371 -6.40 -10.47 26.73
C ALA A 371 -6.52 -11.98 26.92
N THR A 372 -5.48 -12.69 26.54
CA THR A 372 -5.31 -14.12 26.76
C THR A 372 -3.87 -14.42 27.15
N GLN A 373 -3.64 -15.56 27.79
CA GLN A 373 -2.30 -15.96 28.20
C GLN A 373 -1.42 -16.25 26.97
N LEU A 374 -0.18 -15.76 26.99
CA LEU A 374 0.82 -16.09 26.00
C LEU A 374 1.35 -17.50 26.29
N VAL A 375 1.02 -18.45 25.43
CA VAL A 375 1.47 -19.85 25.55
C VAL A 375 2.72 -20.06 24.71
N LYS A 376 3.83 -20.45 25.34
CA LYS A 376 5.11 -20.69 24.66
C LYS A 376 4.94 -21.76 23.57
N GLY A 377 5.37 -21.43 22.34
CA GLY A 377 5.32 -22.34 21.18
C GLY A 377 3.98 -22.36 20.45
N GLN A 378 2.92 -21.78 21.02
CA GLN A 378 1.69 -21.50 20.28
C GLN A 378 1.94 -20.34 19.33
N LYS A 379 1.47 -20.46 18.09
CA LYS A 379 1.63 -19.44 17.05
C LYS A 379 0.32 -18.74 16.68
N LYS A 380 -0.82 -19.34 16.99
CA LYS A 380 -2.15 -18.88 16.56
C LYS A 380 -3.01 -18.63 17.79
N PHE A 381 -3.65 -17.48 17.85
CA PHE A 381 -4.45 -17.04 19.00
C PHE A 381 -5.78 -16.49 18.53
N THR A 382 -6.79 -16.60 19.39
CA THR A 382 -8.09 -15.96 19.20
C THR A 382 -8.40 -15.13 20.44
N ILE A 383 -8.70 -13.85 20.24
CA ILE A 383 -9.09 -12.92 21.31
C ILE A 383 -10.41 -12.25 20.94
N SER A 384 -11.33 -12.18 21.90
CA SER A 384 -12.70 -11.74 21.69
C SER A 384 -13.06 -10.54 22.57
N PRO A 385 -12.72 -9.30 22.19
CA PRO A 385 -13.17 -8.11 22.91
C PRO A 385 -14.69 -7.93 22.75
N SER A 386 -15.33 -7.31 23.75
CA SER A 386 -16.75 -6.95 23.71
C SER A 386 -17.06 -6.07 22.50
N ALA A 387 -18.24 -6.25 21.90
CA ALA A 387 -18.71 -5.41 20.80
C ALA A 387 -18.65 -3.91 21.13
N CYS A 388 -18.49 -3.09 20.10
CA CYS A 388 -18.68 -1.65 20.18
C CYS A 388 -20.12 -1.31 20.59
N LYS A 389 -20.30 -0.07 21.06
CA LYS A 389 -21.65 0.48 21.32
C LYS A 389 -22.45 0.52 20.02
N ALA A 390 -23.78 0.50 20.13
CA ALA A 390 -24.70 0.44 18.98
C ALA A 390 -24.54 1.59 17.97
N ASP A 391 -24.02 2.73 18.41
CA ASP A 391 -23.76 3.94 17.61
C ASP A 391 -22.34 4.00 17.04
N SER A 392 -21.55 2.93 17.17
CA SER A 392 -20.15 2.88 16.77
C SER A 392 -19.80 1.59 16.03
N SER A 393 -18.82 1.65 15.14
CA SER A 393 -18.34 0.50 14.36
C SER A 393 -16.87 0.21 14.60
N VAL A 394 -16.48 -1.05 14.45
CA VAL A 394 -15.07 -1.45 14.51
C VAL A 394 -14.35 -1.00 13.25
N THR A 395 -13.34 -0.14 13.39
CA THR A 395 -12.60 0.45 12.25
C THR A 395 -11.13 0.09 12.20
N SER A 396 -10.57 -0.37 13.31
CA SER A 396 -9.20 -0.87 13.38
C SER A 396 -8.97 -1.73 14.61
N TYR A 397 -7.86 -2.44 14.64
CA TYR A 397 -7.40 -3.18 15.81
C TYR A 397 -5.87 -3.20 15.89
N VAL A 398 -5.36 -3.45 17.08
CA VAL A 398 -3.94 -3.65 17.33
C VAL A 398 -3.73 -4.83 18.27
N VAL A 399 -2.67 -5.59 18.04
CA VAL A 399 -2.23 -6.67 18.93
C VAL A 399 -1.07 -6.16 19.79
N GLY A 400 -1.15 -6.41 21.09
CA GLY A 400 -0.12 -6.08 22.06
C GLY A 400 0.41 -7.30 22.80
N ALA A 401 1.71 -7.30 23.11
CA ALA A 401 2.32 -8.23 24.07
C ALA A 401 2.42 -7.53 25.43
N CYS A 402 1.86 -8.14 26.48
CA CYS A 402 1.63 -7.49 27.77
C CYS A 402 2.26 -8.25 28.93
N ALA A 403 2.78 -7.50 29.92
CA ALA A 403 3.38 -8.08 31.12
C ALA A 403 2.32 -8.66 32.09
N ASP A 404 1.13 -8.07 32.10
CA ASP A 404 -0.03 -8.42 32.92
C ASP A 404 -1.35 -8.12 32.20
N ASP A 405 -2.48 -8.41 32.84
CA ASP A 405 -3.85 -8.24 32.31
C ASP A 405 -4.37 -6.80 32.40
N THR A 406 -3.64 -5.88 33.02
CA THR A 406 -4.09 -4.48 33.20
C THR A 406 -3.98 -3.66 31.93
N LEU A 407 -3.33 -4.20 30.89
CA LEU A 407 -2.99 -3.55 29.63
C LEU A 407 -2.09 -2.30 29.74
N ALA A 408 -1.72 -1.90 30.96
CA ALA A 408 -0.90 -0.71 31.23
C ALA A 408 0.56 -0.91 30.79
N LYS A 409 1.02 -2.17 30.69
CA LYS A 409 2.38 -2.56 30.32
C LYS A 409 2.38 -3.46 29.10
N CYS A 410 1.89 -2.93 27.97
CA CYS A 410 1.89 -3.60 26.69
C CYS A 410 2.85 -2.94 25.70
N SER A 411 3.58 -3.75 24.94
CA SER A 411 4.19 -3.34 23.68
C SER A 411 3.16 -3.57 22.57
N TRP A 412 2.62 -2.48 22.03
CA TRP A 412 1.62 -2.51 20.97
C TRP A 412 2.29 -2.50 19.60
N GLY A 413 1.80 -3.34 18.68
CA GLY A 413 2.16 -3.24 17.27
C GLY A 413 1.55 -2.01 16.60
N SER A 414 1.66 -1.93 15.27
CA SER A 414 0.94 -0.91 14.51
C SER A 414 -0.53 -1.24 14.41
N SER A 415 -1.38 -0.20 14.46
CA SER A 415 -2.81 -0.37 14.21
C SER A 415 -3.06 -0.85 12.78
N ARG A 416 -3.96 -1.80 12.62
CA ARG A 416 -4.46 -2.25 11.32
C ARG A 416 -5.86 -1.71 11.12
N GLN A 417 -6.02 -0.89 10.10
CA GLN A 417 -7.32 -0.48 9.62
C GLN A 417 -8.11 -1.70 9.15
N LEU A 418 -9.43 -1.64 9.29
CA LEU A 418 -10.32 -2.75 9.03
C LEU A 418 -11.56 -2.29 8.28
N ARG A 419 -12.05 -3.17 7.40
CA ARG A 419 -13.38 -3.05 6.83
C ARG A 419 -14.19 -4.32 7.01
N ALA A 420 -15.40 -4.16 7.53
CA ALA A 420 -16.33 -5.26 7.68
C ALA A 420 -17.17 -5.42 6.40
N PHE A 421 -17.38 -6.67 5.99
CA PHE A 421 -18.27 -7.04 4.90
C PHE A 421 -19.26 -8.10 5.38
N SER A 422 -20.40 -8.20 4.72
CA SER A 422 -21.39 -9.24 5.02
C SER A 422 -20.83 -10.64 4.77
N ALA A 423 -21.25 -11.60 5.60
CA ALA A 423 -21.07 -13.03 5.30
C ALA A 423 -21.90 -13.46 4.08
N ASP A 424 -23.04 -12.80 3.84
CA ASP A 424 -23.84 -12.96 2.63
C ASP A 424 -23.22 -12.13 1.50
N VAL A 425 -22.60 -12.82 0.54
CA VAL A 425 -21.91 -12.23 -0.61
C VAL A 425 -22.82 -11.44 -1.55
N SER A 426 -24.15 -11.58 -1.44
CA SER A 426 -25.10 -10.75 -2.18
C SER A 426 -25.22 -9.33 -1.64
N VAL A 427 -24.85 -9.12 -0.37
CA VAL A 427 -24.81 -7.78 0.23
C VAL A 427 -23.47 -7.13 -0.06
N LEU A 428 -23.50 -6.20 -1.01
CA LEU A 428 -22.31 -5.52 -1.52
C LEU A 428 -21.91 -4.33 -0.65
N GLY A 429 -20.61 -4.04 -0.63
CA GLY A 429 -20.05 -2.89 0.07
C GLY A 429 -19.64 -3.17 1.51
N ALA A 430 -18.79 -2.30 2.03
CA ALA A 430 -18.40 -2.32 3.43
C ALA A 430 -19.59 -1.93 4.31
N GLN A 431 -19.61 -2.45 5.54
CA GLN A 431 -20.69 -2.25 6.50
C GLN A 431 -20.15 -1.70 7.81
N ASP A 432 -20.98 -0.88 8.43
CA ASP A 432 -20.85 -0.52 9.84
C ASP A 432 -21.22 -1.75 10.68
N ALA A 433 -20.31 -2.17 11.55
CA ALA A 433 -20.47 -3.37 12.38
C ALA A 433 -19.94 -3.13 13.79
N THR A 434 -20.79 -3.38 14.79
CA THR A 434 -20.43 -3.25 16.21
C THR A 434 -19.51 -4.38 16.67
N ALA A 435 -19.62 -5.56 16.04
CA ALA A 435 -18.73 -6.69 16.24
C ALA A 435 -18.28 -7.25 14.89
N ILE A 436 -17.10 -7.87 14.87
CA ILE A 436 -16.50 -8.40 13.65
C ILE A 436 -15.79 -9.74 13.89
N ILE A 437 -15.71 -10.55 12.85
CA ILE A 437 -14.88 -11.77 12.81
C ILE A 437 -13.71 -11.52 11.85
N VAL A 438 -12.50 -11.68 12.34
CA VAL A 438 -11.25 -11.41 11.61
C VAL A 438 -10.38 -12.65 11.62
N SER A 439 -9.92 -13.06 10.43
CA SER A 439 -8.84 -14.03 10.28
C SER A 439 -7.64 -13.30 9.70
N ASP A 440 -6.76 -12.86 10.60
CA ASP A 440 -5.53 -12.18 10.28
C ASP A 440 -4.41 -13.20 10.05
N LEU A 441 -4.06 -13.38 8.77
CA LEU A 441 -3.07 -14.36 8.35
C LEU A 441 -1.63 -13.81 8.38
N ASP A 442 -1.43 -12.51 8.61
CA ASP A 442 -0.09 -11.93 8.69
C ASP A 442 0.45 -12.11 10.13
N THR A 443 1.66 -12.66 10.26
CA THR A 443 2.29 -12.92 11.57
C THR A 443 2.73 -11.61 12.24
N TRP A 444 2.17 -11.32 13.42
CA TRP A 444 2.60 -10.21 14.27
C TRP A 444 3.96 -10.49 14.90
N ARG A 445 4.82 -9.45 14.92
CA ARG A 445 6.19 -9.50 15.45
C ARG A 445 6.43 -8.24 16.29
N TRP A 446 7.21 -8.39 17.36
CA TRP A 446 7.61 -7.31 18.28
C TRP A 446 9.13 -7.27 18.41
#